data_AF-A0A9P8FZK2-F1
#
_entry.id   AF-A0A9P8FZK2-F1
#
_cell.length_a   1.000
_cell.length_b   1.000
_cell.length_c   1.000
_cell.angle_alpha   90.00
_cell.angle_beta   90.00
_cell.angle_gamma   90.00
#
_symmetry.space_group_name_H-M   'P 1'
#
loop_
_entity.id
_entity.type
_entity.pdbx_description
1 polymer ?
#
loop_
_entity_poly.entity_id
_entity_poly.type
_entity_poly.pdbx_seq_one_letter_code
_entity_poly.pdbx_strand_id
1 'polypeptide(L)'
;MPPKKKEMPYSWEFVVEANHQGTIEDLDLALLAAFEESEEAYNICVTSARANAAVKKRADRMQYLLDEGHIDINKIGAASIASATLEPSPKDLAALLVSRGWDINQRQPIHGTYNFPANTDSNKKLVQLSCRDEEMVRWCLDHGAVVHETDETLLADVASFGSTETFRLLHEHGAPISESTLNNAA
;
A
#
# COMPACT_ATOMS: atom_id res chain seq x y z
N MET A 1 21.21 -13.54 38.01
CA MET A 1 21.84 -13.25 36.70
C MET A 1 20.72 -13.04 35.71
N PRO A 2 20.66 -11.91 34.99
CA PRO A 2 19.71 -11.78 33.89
C PRO A 2 20.06 -12.84 32.81
N PRO A 3 19.07 -13.45 32.15
CA PRO A 3 19.36 -14.38 31.06
C PRO A 3 20.16 -13.61 30.00
N LYS A 4 21.26 -14.21 29.53
CA LYS A 4 22.01 -13.69 28.39
C LYS A 4 21.01 -13.48 27.26
N LYS A 5 20.91 -12.25 26.73
CA LYS A 5 20.26 -12.01 25.43
C LYS A 5 20.89 -13.02 24.48
N LYS A 6 20.08 -13.94 23.93
CA LYS A 6 20.49 -14.71 22.76
C LYS A 6 20.87 -13.65 21.72
N GLU A 7 22.14 -13.62 21.34
CA GLU A 7 22.55 -12.83 20.19
C GLU A 7 21.93 -13.51 18.97
N MET A 8 21.14 -12.75 18.22
CA MET A 8 20.47 -13.22 17.01
C MET A 8 21.50 -13.90 16.08
N PRO A 9 21.18 -15.04 15.46
CA PRO A 9 22.09 -15.72 14.54
C PRO A 9 22.40 -14.91 13.26
N TYR A 10 21.60 -13.87 12.97
CA TYR A 10 21.78 -12.96 11.84
C TYR A 10 21.68 -11.51 12.32
N SER A 11 22.55 -10.62 11.83
CA SER A 11 22.42 -9.20 12.14
C SER A 11 21.14 -8.66 11.51
N TRP A 12 20.51 -7.66 12.14
CA TRP A 12 19.37 -6.94 11.58
C TRP A 12 19.63 -6.44 10.15
N GLU A 13 20.90 -6.22 9.78
CA GLU A 13 21.33 -5.84 8.44
C GLU A 13 21.04 -6.93 7.40
N PHE A 14 21.13 -8.22 7.76
CA PHE A 14 20.79 -9.32 6.85
C PHE A 14 19.29 -9.38 6.56
N VAL A 15 18.44 -9.16 7.57
CA VAL A 15 16.97 -9.05 7.40
C VAL A 15 16.62 -7.85 6.51
N VAL A 16 17.30 -6.71 6.70
CA VAL A 16 17.13 -5.53 5.86
C VAL A 16 17.60 -5.79 4.42
N GLU A 17 18.74 -6.45 4.22
CA GLU A 17 19.31 -6.72 2.90
C GLU A 17 18.47 -7.74 2.12
N ALA A 18 18.05 -8.85 2.76
CA ALA A 18 17.12 -9.81 2.19
C ALA A 18 15.83 -9.10 1.77
N ASN A 19 15.28 -8.23 2.60
CA ASN A 19 14.06 -7.47 2.29
C ASN A 19 14.24 -6.41 1.19
N HIS A 20 15.43 -5.84 1.02
CA HIS A 20 15.69 -4.83 0.00
C HIS A 20 16.06 -5.37 -1.38
N GLN A 21 16.88 -6.42 -1.47
CA GLN A 21 17.48 -6.86 -2.73
C GLN A 21 17.40 -8.37 -3.00
N GLY A 22 17.01 -9.17 -2.01
CA GLY A 22 17.01 -10.63 -2.12
C GLY A 22 16.00 -11.24 -3.11
N THR A 23 16.17 -12.53 -3.33
CA THR A 23 15.21 -13.43 -3.99
C THR A 23 14.05 -13.80 -3.06
N ILE A 24 13.11 -14.63 -3.52
CA ILE A 24 12.09 -15.23 -2.63
C ILE A 24 12.76 -16.17 -1.62
N GLU A 25 13.79 -16.90 -2.03
CA GLU A 25 14.50 -17.83 -1.14
C GLU A 25 15.28 -17.10 -0.04
N ASP A 26 15.88 -15.95 -0.36
CA ASP A 26 16.51 -15.09 0.66
C ASP A 26 15.47 -14.56 1.68
N LEU A 27 14.25 -14.27 1.22
CA LEU A 27 13.15 -13.84 2.09
C LEU A 27 12.67 -15.00 2.98
N ASP A 28 12.47 -16.20 2.42
CA ASP A 28 12.08 -17.41 3.15
C ASP A 28 13.09 -17.73 4.27
N LEU A 29 14.39 -17.73 3.94
CA LEU A 29 15.45 -17.93 4.93
C LEU A 29 15.46 -16.86 6.02
N ALA A 30 15.22 -15.59 5.67
CA ALA A 30 15.15 -14.50 6.63
C ALA A 30 13.93 -14.63 7.57
N LEU A 31 12.77 -15.06 7.05
CA LEU A 31 11.57 -15.31 7.84
C LEU A 31 11.77 -16.50 8.79
N LEU A 32 12.36 -17.59 8.30
CA LEU A 32 12.69 -18.77 9.11
C LEU A 32 13.65 -18.40 10.26
N ALA A 33 14.74 -17.70 9.95
CA ALA A 33 15.70 -17.26 10.96
C ALA A 33 15.07 -16.34 12.03
N ALA A 34 14.18 -15.44 11.62
CA ALA A 34 13.47 -14.56 12.53
C ALA A 34 12.49 -15.35 13.43
N PHE A 35 11.79 -16.34 12.87
CA PHE A 35 10.90 -17.25 13.60
C PHE A 35 11.64 -18.07 14.66
N GLU A 36 12.82 -18.61 14.32
CA GLU A 36 13.65 -19.38 15.27
C GLU A 36 14.18 -18.54 16.44
N GLU A 37 14.37 -17.23 16.22
CA GLU A 37 14.83 -16.30 17.25
C GLU A 37 13.70 -15.96 18.23
N SER A 38 12.57 -15.45 17.73
CA SER A 38 11.39 -15.14 18.54
C SER A 38 10.17 -14.73 17.70
N GLU A 39 8.98 -14.82 18.31
CA GLU A 39 7.75 -14.29 17.71
C GLU A 39 7.85 -12.79 17.37
N GLU A 40 8.49 -12.00 18.24
CA GLU A 40 8.69 -10.56 18.01
C GLU A 40 9.58 -10.30 16.78
N ALA A 41 10.70 -11.03 16.66
CA ALA A 41 11.59 -10.91 15.52
C ALA A 41 10.89 -11.29 14.21
N TYR A 42 10.11 -12.38 14.21
CA TYR A 42 9.30 -12.78 13.08
C TYR A 42 8.28 -11.70 12.67
N ASN A 43 7.51 -11.17 13.62
CA ASN A 43 6.52 -10.13 13.36
C ASN A 43 7.14 -8.86 12.76
N ILE A 44 8.30 -8.46 13.28
CA ILE A 44 9.06 -7.33 12.76
C ILE A 44 9.53 -7.62 11.32
N CYS A 45 10.06 -8.82 11.05
CA CYS A 45 10.54 -9.24 9.73
C CYS A 45 9.40 -9.26 8.70
N VAL A 46 8.26 -9.90 9.02
CA VAL A 46 7.05 -9.92 8.19
C VAL A 46 6.56 -8.49 7.88
N THR A 47 6.51 -7.62 8.89
CA THR A 47 6.08 -6.24 8.71
C THR A 47 6.99 -5.49 7.74
N SER A 48 8.31 -5.66 7.88
CA SER A 48 9.31 -5.05 7.01
C SER A 48 9.26 -5.61 5.58
N ALA A 49 9.11 -6.93 5.43
CA ALA A 49 8.99 -7.60 4.15
C ALA A 49 7.75 -7.11 3.37
N ARG A 50 6.59 -7.03 4.04
CA ARG A 50 5.35 -6.50 3.45
C ARG A 50 5.51 -5.05 3.01
N ALA A 51 6.05 -4.19 3.87
CA ALA A 51 6.24 -2.78 3.56
C ALA A 51 7.17 -2.60 2.35
N ASN A 52 8.28 -3.34 2.31
CA ASN A 52 9.22 -3.30 1.19
C ASN A 52 8.62 -3.86 -0.11
N ALA A 53 7.87 -4.94 -0.04
CA ALA A 53 7.17 -5.49 -1.21
C ALA A 53 6.21 -4.46 -1.83
N ALA A 54 5.51 -3.69 -0.99
CA ALA A 54 4.61 -2.63 -1.44
C ALA A 54 5.38 -1.44 -2.06
N VAL A 55 6.39 -0.91 -1.36
CA VAL A 55 7.22 0.23 -1.82
C VAL A 55 7.93 -0.06 -3.13
N LYS A 56 8.50 -1.26 -3.25
CA LYS A 56 9.26 -1.70 -4.41
C LYS A 56 8.39 -2.35 -5.47
N LYS A 57 7.08 -2.46 -5.22
CA LYS A 57 6.07 -3.01 -6.15
C LYS A 57 6.43 -4.43 -6.59
N ARG A 58 6.98 -5.22 -5.66
CA ARG A 58 7.38 -6.61 -5.84
C ARG A 58 6.16 -7.51 -5.66
N ALA A 59 5.36 -7.62 -6.72
CA ALA A 59 4.17 -8.46 -6.76
C ALA A 59 4.50 -9.93 -6.44
N ASP A 60 5.65 -10.44 -6.90
CA ASP A 60 6.18 -11.77 -6.58
C ASP A 60 6.36 -12.00 -5.07
N ARG A 61 6.88 -11.01 -4.34
CA ARG A 61 7.07 -11.08 -2.89
C ARG A 61 5.77 -10.94 -2.13
N MET A 62 4.93 -9.99 -2.53
CA MET A 62 3.59 -9.85 -1.95
C MET A 62 2.81 -11.15 -2.12
N GLN A 63 2.95 -11.78 -3.29
CA GLN A 63 2.34 -13.05 -3.62
C GLN A 63 2.76 -14.16 -2.66
N TYR A 64 4.06 -14.37 -2.51
CA TYR A 64 4.60 -15.37 -1.61
C TYR A 64 4.15 -15.14 -0.15
N LEU A 65 4.20 -13.90 0.34
CA LEU A 65 3.76 -13.56 1.71
C LEU A 65 2.28 -13.87 1.95
N LEU A 66 1.43 -13.72 0.94
CA LEU A 66 0.01 -14.04 1.00
C LEU A 66 -0.24 -15.55 0.93
N ASP A 67 0.43 -16.25 0.01
CA ASP A 67 0.23 -17.69 -0.22
C ASP A 67 0.67 -18.52 0.99
N GLU A 68 1.80 -18.17 1.60
CA GLU A 68 2.32 -18.82 2.81
C GLU A 68 1.61 -18.35 4.08
N GLY A 69 0.63 -17.43 3.97
CA GLY A 69 -0.17 -16.97 5.10
C GLY A 69 0.59 -16.11 6.11
N HIS A 70 1.73 -15.52 5.74
CA HIS A 70 2.49 -14.62 6.60
C HIS A 70 1.75 -13.29 6.85
N ILE A 71 0.92 -12.84 5.90
CA ILE A 71 0.16 -11.59 6.00
C ILE A 71 -1.31 -11.78 5.68
N ASP A 72 -2.14 -10.91 6.25
CA ASP A 72 -3.57 -10.81 5.96
C ASP A 72 -3.80 -9.74 4.89
N ILE A 73 -4.47 -10.11 3.80
CA ILE A 73 -4.78 -9.20 2.70
C ILE A 73 -5.62 -7.99 3.14
N ASN A 74 -6.48 -8.17 4.16
CA ASN A 74 -7.31 -7.10 4.71
C ASN A 74 -6.49 -6.11 5.56
N LYS A 75 -5.22 -6.42 5.82
CA LYS A 75 -4.26 -5.58 6.53
C LYS A 75 -3.32 -4.81 5.59
N ILE A 76 -3.64 -4.77 4.31
CA ILE A 76 -2.89 -4.01 3.30
C ILE A 76 -3.66 -2.73 2.98
N GLY A 77 -3.19 -1.58 3.49
CA GLY A 77 -3.82 -0.29 3.25
C GLY A 77 -3.54 0.28 1.86
N ALA A 78 -4.51 1.00 1.29
CA ALA A 78 -4.43 1.57 -0.06
C ALA A 78 -3.21 2.48 -0.31
N ALA A 79 -2.75 3.27 0.67
CA ALA A 79 -1.54 4.10 0.50
C ALA A 79 -0.25 3.30 0.28
N SER A 80 -0.17 2.07 0.80
CA SER A 80 0.99 1.22 0.52
C SER A 80 1.09 0.85 -0.96
N ILE A 81 -0.03 0.88 -1.67
CA ILE A 81 -0.15 0.58 -3.10
C ILE A 81 -0.01 1.85 -3.93
N ALA A 82 -0.67 2.93 -3.51
CA ALA A 82 -0.82 4.15 -4.29
C ALA A 82 0.49 4.93 -4.55
N SER A 83 1.59 4.62 -3.84
CA SER A 83 2.82 5.43 -3.81
C SER A 83 3.23 5.96 -5.19
N ALA A 84 2.96 7.25 -5.39
CA ALA A 84 3.01 7.95 -6.67
C ALA A 84 4.43 8.34 -7.10
N THR A 85 5.47 7.94 -6.36
CA THR A 85 6.81 8.53 -6.50
C THR A 85 7.85 7.65 -7.18
N LEU A 86 7.53 6.42 -7.61
CA LEU A 86 8.51 5.50 -8.17
C LEU A 86 7.91 4.62 -9.26
N GLU A 87 8.49 4.60 -10.46
CA GLU A 87 8.37 3.44 -11.37
C GLU A 87 8.81 2.17 -10.62
N PRO A 88 8.21 0.98 -10.89
CA PRO A 88 7.20 0.69 -11.92
C PRO A 88 5.78 1.13 -11.54
N SER A 89 4.79 1.00 -12.42
CA SER A 89 3.38 1.29 -12.12
C SER A 89 2.86 0.47 -10.92
N PRO A 90 2.04 1.05 -10.00
CA PRO A 90 1.43 0.31 -8.88
C PRO A 90 0.37 -0.71 -9.33
N LYS A 91 -0.02 -0.68 -10.61
CA LYS A 91 -1.10 -1.49 -11.19
C LYS A 91 -0.91 -3.00 -11.02
N ASP A 92 0.29 -3.52 -11.23
CA ASP A 92 0.53 -4.98 -11.13
C ASP A 92 0.29 -5.50 -9.72
N LEU A 93 0.79 -4.75 -8.73
CA LEU A 93 0.55 -5.08 -7.32
C LEU A 93 -0.93 -4.93 -6.96
N ALA A 94 -1.59 -3.85 -7.41
CA ALA A 94 -3.01 -3.66 -7.17
C ALA A 94 -3.85 -4.76 -7.81
N ALA A 95 -3.55 -5.16 -9.05
CA ALA A 95 -4.22 -6.23 -9.75
C ALA A 95 -4.04 -7.58 -9.05
N LEU A 96 -2.83 -7.87 -8.57
CA LEU A 96 -2.55 -9.05 -7.76
C LEU A 96 -3.46 -9.12 -6.52
N LEU A 97 -3.55 -8.01 -5.79
CA LEU A 97 -4.34 -7.93 -4.56
C LEU A 97 -5.84 -8.04 -4.84
N VAL A 98 -6.37 -7.27 -5.82
CA VAL A 98 -7.78 -7.33 -6.19
C VAL A 98 -8.17 -8.74 -6.66
N SER A 99 -7.30 -9.43 -7.42
CA SER A 99 -7.53 -10.82 -7.84
C SER A 99 -7.66 -11.82 -6.67
N ARG A 100 -7.18 -11.45 -5.48
CA ARG A 100 -7.26 -12.23 -4.23
C ARG A 100 -8.33 -11.72 -3.27
N GLY A 101 -9.21 -10.84 -3.72
CA GLY A 101 -10.32 -10.32 -2.91
C GLY A 101 -9.93 -9.14 -2.01
N TRP A 102 -8.81 -8.46 -2.27
CA TRP A 102 -8.53 -7.17 -1.64
C TRP A 102 -9.62 -6.15 -1.99
N ASP A 103 -10.20 -5.53 -0.98
CA ASP A 103 -11.22 -4.51 -1.18
C ASP A 103 -10.61 -3.20 -1.69
N ILE A 104 -10.86 -2.88 -2.96
CA ILE A 104 -10.42 -1.65 -3.63
C ILE A 104 -11.08 -0.38 -3.06
N ASN A 105 -12.23 -0.54 -2.40
CA ASN A 105 -12.99 0.54 -1.78
C ASN A 105 -12.68 0.70 -0.30
N GLN A 106 -11.80 -0.12 0.28
CA GLN A 106 -11.41 0.05 1.66
C GLN A 106 -10.77 1.42 1.85
N ARG A 107 -11.17 2.09 2.91
CA ARG A 107 -10.51 3.32 3.31
C ARG A 107 -9.30 2.98 4.14
N GLN A 108 -8.18 3.64 3.86
CA GLN A 108 -7.01 3.51 4.70
C GLN A 108 -7.36 3.88 6.16
N PRO A 109 -7.02 3.04 7.15
CA PRO A 109 -7.23 3.40 8.54
C PRO A 109 -6.38 4.60 8.94
N ILE A 110 -6.99 5.52 9.69
CA ILE A 110 -6.32 6.67 10.27
C ILE A 110 -5.41 6.17 11.41
N HIS A 111 -4.11 6.45 11.31
CA HIS A 111 -3.05 6.14 12.30
C HIS A 111 -2.81 4.64 12.64
N GLY A 112 -1.53 4.32 12.87
CA GLY A 112 -1.08 3.26 13.80
C GLY A 112 -1.21 1.79 13.38
N THR A 113 -1.97 1.42 12.36
CA THR A 113 -2.27 -0.02 12.14
C THR A 113 -1.30 -0.72 11.16
N TYR A 114 -0.62 0.01 10.26
CA TYR A 114 0.15 -0.61 9.16
C TYR A 114 1.58 -0.08 8.92
N ASN A 115 2.23 0.54 9.91
CA ASN A 115 3.66 0.93 9.91
C ASN A 115 4.18 1.53 8.58
N PHE A 116 3.72 2.74 8.25
CA PHE A 116 4.30 3.58 7.20
C PHE A 116 4.49 5.01 7.71
N PRO A 117 5.61 5.72 7.43
CA PRO A 117 5.76 7.11 7.84
C PRO A 117 5.02 8.00 6.87
N ALA A 118 3.75 8.29 7.13
CA ALA A 118 3.10 9.47 6.57
C ALA A 118 1.92 9.88 7.44
N ASN A 119 2.06 11.06 8.03
CA ASN A 119 1.02 11.91 8.58
C ASN A 119 -0.03 12.23 7.50
N THR A 120 -0.86 11.24 7.15
CA THR A 120 -1.98 11.43 6.25
C THR A 120 -3.22 11.07 7.05
N ASP A 121 -3.89 12.09 7.57
CA ASP A 121 -5.27 12.08 8.10
C ASP A 121 -6.32 11.61 7.07
N SER A 122 -5.87 10.91 6.03
CA SER A 122 -6.64 10.71 4.83
C SER A 122 -7.30 9.34 4.90
N ASN A 123 -8.53 9.33 5.41
CA ASN A 123 -9.52 8.27 5.25
C ASN A 123 -9.89 8.12 3.77
N LYS A 124 -8.91 7.78 2.92
CA LYS A 124 -8.98 7.80 1.46
C LYS A 124 -8.95 6.38 0.89
N LYS A 125 -9.66 6.19 -0.22
CA LYS A 125 -9.63 4.99 -1.07
C LYS A 125 -8.43 5.06 -2.03
N LEU A 126 -8.12 3.94 -2.68
CA LEU A 126 -7.05 3.89 -3.69
C LEU A 126 -7.25 4.91 -4.81
N VAL A 127 -8.48 5.02 -5.35
CA VAL A 127 -8.81 5.98 -6.41
C VAL A 127 -8.53 7.45 -6.03
N GLN A 128 -8.68 7.81 -4.75
CA GLN A 128 -8.37 9.15 -4.25
C GLN A 128 -6.85 9.38 -4.12
N LEU A 129 -6.13 8.36 -3.64
CA LEU A 129 -4.68 8.43 -3.47
C LEU A 129 -3.93 8.42 -4.81
N SER A 130 -4.54 7.85 -5.84
CA SER A 130 -3.99 7.77 -7.20
C SER A 130 -4.45 8.91 -8.13
N CYS A 131 -5.08 9.97 -7.62
CA CYS A 131 -5.66 11.06 -8.44
C CYS A 131 -4.70 11.77 -9.41
N ARG A 132 -3.37 11.62 -9.23
CA ARG A 132 -2.34 12.16 -10.13
C ARG A 132 -2.03 11.25 -11.33
N ASP A 133 -2.41 9.99 -11.25
CA ASP A 133 -2.16 8.96 -12.24
C ASP A 133 -3.48 8.58 -12.91
N GLU A 134 -3.72 9.14 -14.10
CA GLU A 134 -4.94 8.91 -14.86
C GLU A 134 -5.13 7.42 -15.21
N GLU A 135 -4.06 6.70 -15.55
CA GLU A 135 -4.15 5.27 -15.89
C GLU A 135 -4.57 4.47 -14.66
N MET A 136 -3.98 4.75 -13.50
CA MET A 136 -4.33 4.09 -12.27
C MET A 136 -5.76 4.42 -11.81
N VAL A 137 -6.22 5.68 -11.99
CA VAL A 137 -7.61 6.06 -11.70
C VAL A 137 -8.57 5.29 -12.60
N ARG A 138 -8.31 5.24 -13.90
CA ARG A 138 -9.12 4.48 -14.86
C ARG A 138 -9.16 2.99 -14.50
N TRP A 139 -7.99 2.42 -14.20
CA TRP A 139 -7.90 1.03 -13.76
C TRP A 139 -8.73 0.78 -12.50
N CYS A 140 -8.66 1.67 -11.49
CA CYS A 140 -9.46 1.53 -10.28
C CYS A 140 -10.96 1.49 -10.59
N LEU A 141 -11.45 2.42 -11.41
CA LEU A 141 -12.87 2.49 -11.80
C LEU A 141 -13.31 1.23 -12.57
N ASP A 142 -12.49 0.76 -13.52
CA ASP A 142 -12.75 -0.45 -14.30
C ASP A 142 -12.80 -1.73 -13.43
N HIS A 143 -12.15 -1.70 -12.25
CA HIS A 143 -12.07 -2.83 -11.32
C HIS A 143 -12.97 -2.66 -10.09
N GLY A 144 -13.99 -1.80 -10.19
CA GLY A 144 -15.06 -1.69 -9.18
C GLY A 144 -14.79 -0.69 -8.05
N ALA A 145 -13.83 0.23 -8.22
CA ALA A 145 -13.75 1.39 -7.34
C ALA A 145 -15.01 2.25 -7.50
N VAL A 146 -15.65 2.59 -6.38
CA VAL A 146 -16.87 3.37 -6.32
C VAL A 146 -16.55 4.77 -5.82
N VAL A 147 -17.09 5.77 -6.49
CA VAL A 147 -17.07 7.16 -6.05
C VAL A 147 -18.43 7.48 -5.43
N HIS A 148 -18.43 8.06 -4.24
CA HIS A 148 -19.65 8.47 -3.55
C HIS A 148 -19.72 9.98 -3.39
N GLU A 149 -20.94 10.49 -3.18
CA GLU A 149 -21.18 11.90 -2.83
C GLU A 149 -20.45 12.32 -1.53
N THR A 150 -20.13 11.36 -0.65
CA THR A 150 -19.36 11.63 0.57
C THR A 150 -17.85 11.77 0.32
N ASP A 151 -17.37 11.54 -0.90
CA ASP A 151 -15.96 11.69 -1.28
C ASP A 151 -15.64 13.15 -1.68
N GLU A 152 -16.10 14.12 -0.87
CA GLU A 152 -16.09 15.57 -1.16
C GLU A 152 -14.70 16.17 -1.43
N THR A 153 -13.64 15.51 -0.95
CA THR A 153 -12.25 15.95 -1.16
C THR A 153 -11.66 15.42 -2.47
N LEU A 154 -12.30 14.46 -3.14
CA LEU A 154 -11.72 13.78 -4.31
C LEU A 154 -11.46 14.75 -5.46
N LEU A 155 -12.47 15.52 -5.90
CA LEU A 155 -12.27 16.50 -6.97
C LEU A 155 -11.44 17.70 -6.53
N ALA A 156 -11.43 18.04 -5.24
CA ALA A 156 -10.54 19.07 -4.69
C ALA A 156 -9.06 18.65 -4.76
N ASP A 157 -8.75 17.39 -4.45
CA ASP A 157 -7.40 16.83 -4.61
C ASP A 157 -6.98 16.81 -6.10
N VAL A 158 -7.90 16.42 -6.99
CA VAL A 158 -7.65 16.39 -8.45
C VAL A 158 -7.42 17.81 -8.98
N ALA A 159 -8.18 18.82 -8.52
CA ALA A 159 -7.99 20.20 -8.93
C ALA A 159 -6.60 20.73 -8.52
N SER A 160 -6.09 20.34 -7.35
CA SER A 160 -4.75 20.75 -6.91
C SER A 160 -3.61 20.01 -7.60
N PHE A 161 -3.81 18.74 -7.96
CA PHE A 161 -2.69 17.84 -8.22
C PHE A 161 -2.83 16.92 -9.44
N GLY A 162 -4.06 16.71 -9.90
CA GLY A 162 -4.38 15.80 -11.00
C GLY A 162 -4.41 16.50 -12.36
N SER A 163 -5.05 15.84 -13.32
CA SER A 163 -5.29 16.37 -14.66
C SER A 163 -6.76 16.73 -14.88
N THR A 164 -7.02 17.56 -15.89
CA THR A 164 -8.39 17.85 -16.35
C THR A 164 -9.11 16.59 -16.85
N GLU A 165 -8.37 15.61 -17.36
CA GLU A 165 -8.91 14.33 -17.80
C GLU A 165 -9.35 13.48 -16.60
N THR A 166 -8.50 13.35 -15.58
CA THR A 166 -8.86 12.67 -14.32
C THR A 166 -10.08 13.35 -13.67
N PHE A 167 -10.14 14.69 -13.71
CA PHE A 167 -11.28 15.43 -13.19
C PHE A 167 -12.58 15.05 -13.92
N ARG A 168 -12.57 15.10 -15.27
CA ARG A 168 -13.74 14.77 -16.08
C ARG A 168 -14.19 13.33 -15.82
N LEU A 169 -13.24 12.39 -15.84
CA LEU A 169 -13.49 10.98 -15.60
C LEU A 169 -14.16 10.75 -14.24
N LEU A 170 -13.63 11.31 -13.15
CA LEU A 170 -14.20 11.12 -11.82
C LEU A 170 -15.56 11.82 -11.66
N HIS A 171 -15.74 13.00 -12.26
CA HIS A 171 -17.02 13.71 -12.25
C HIS A 171 -18.11 12.93 -13.00
N GLU A 172 -17.79 12.34 -14.15
CA GLU A 172 -18.71 11.44 -14.88
C GLU A 172 -19.10 10.20 -14.06
N HIS A 173 -18.22 9.75 -13.16
CA HIS A 173 -18.48 8.67 -12.20
C HIS A 173 -19.12 9.15 -10.88
N GLY A 174 -19.62 10.39 -10.82
CA GLY A 174 -20.41 10.90 -9.69
C GLY A 174 -19.62 11.55 -8.57
N ALA A 175 -18.34 11.91 -8.80
CA ALA A 175 -17.57 12.69 -7.83
C ALA A 175 -18.19 14.10 -7.64
N PRO A 176 -18.46 14.52 -6.39
CA PRO A 176 -19.09 15.82 -6.13
C PRO A 176 -18.12 16.98 -6.34
N ILE A 177 -18.61 18.08 -6.90
CA ILE A 177 -17.90 19.36 -6.92
C ILE A 177 -18.19 20.08 -5.60
N SER A 178 -17.15 20.25 -4.78
CA SER A 178 -17.22 20.98 -3.50
C SER A 178 -16.71 22.42 -3.62
N GLU A 179 -16.93 23.25 -2.60
CA GLU A 179 -16.33 24.61 -2.55
C GLU A 179 -14.80 24.56 -2.67
N SER A 180 -14.16 23.62 -1.99
CA SER A 180 -12.71 23.39 -2.11
C SER A 180 -12.29 23.00 -3.52
N THR A 181 -13.16 22.30 -4.27
CA THR A 181 -12.90 21.98 -5.68
C THR A 181 -12.76 23.25 -6.52
N LEU A 182 -13.65 24.21 -6.33
CA LEU A 182 -13.62 25.49 -7.04
C LEU A 182 -12.41 26.34 -6.62
N ASN A 183 -12.11 26.38 -5.31
CA ASN A 183 -10.98 27.14 -4.79
C ASN A 183 -9.62 26.60 -5.26
N ASN A 184 -9.49 25.29 -5.41
CA ASN A 184 -8.26 24.64 -5.85
C ASN A 184 -8.05 24.69 -7.37
N ALA A 185 -9.10 24.98 -8.14
CA ALA A 185 -9.05 25.07 -9.61
C ALA A 185 -8.71 26.47 -10.15
N ALA A 186 -8.62 27.47 -9.25
CA ALA A 186 -8.30 28.86 -9.56
C ALA A 186 -6.79 29.11 -9.67
#